data_AF-A0A1I2E9N2-F1
#
_entry.id   AF-A0A1I2E9N2-F1
#
_cell.length_a   1.000
_cell.length_b   1.000
_cell.length_c   1.000
_cell.angle_alpha   90.00
_cell.angle_beta   90.00
_cell.angle_gamma   90.00
#
_symmetry.space_group_name_H-M   'P 1'
#
loop_
_entity.id
_entity.type
_entity.pdbx_description
1 polymer ?
#
loop_
_entity_poly.entity_id
_entity_poly.type
_entity_poly.pdbx_seq_one_letter_code
_entity_poly.pdbx_strand_id
1 'polypeptide(L)'
;MIAGMYALYAWGNFFNHESGFDRHPGWLDPAVLSGERTVFDENLTILDNGPLPVDGPGTLFEVGDEQVAGRELTGRDLGGAGWSVAHIRVATDGTLEDALRITGELEETGEIFADEAPERNPLGFGEIVTTWEDDHGQWDLALIRL
;
A
#
# COMPACT_ATOMS: atom_id res chain seq x y z
N MET A 1 12.58 21.78 -12.56
CA MET A 1 12.47 20.34 -12.25
C MET A 1 11.01 19.98 -12.45
N ILE A 2 10.70 19.00 -13.30
CA ILE A 2 9.34 18.46 -13.35
C ILE A 2 9.23 17.59 -12.10
N ALA A 3 8.41 17.99 -11.13
CA ALA A 3 8.13 17.15 -9.98
C ALA A 3 7.50 15.85 -10.51
N GLY A 4 8.13 14.71 -10.23
CA GLY A 4 7.54 13.41 -10.52
C GLY A 4 6.35 13.15 -9.58
N MET A 5 5.47 12.23 -9.97
CA MET A 5 4.41 11.76 -9.08
C MET A 5 5.00 10.72 -8.12
N TYR A 6 4.65 10.81 -6.85
CA TYR A 6 5.10 9.88 -5.81
C TYR A 6 3.95 8.96 -5.40
N ALA A 7 4.29 7.76 -4.94
CA ALA A 7 3.35 6.80 -4.40
C ALA A 7 3.94 6.11 -3.19
N LEU A 8 3.18 6.10 -2.10
CA LEU A 8 3.51 5.38 -0.87
C LEU A 8 2.75 4.04 -0.88
N TYR A 9 3.48 2.95 -0.71
CA TYR A 9 2.93 1.61 -0.57
C TYR A 9 3.21 1.06 0.82
N ALA A 10 2.27 0.26 1.33
CA ALA A 10 2.38 -0.42 2.62
C ALA A 10 2.02 -1.91 2.48
N TRP A 11 2.70 -2.78 3.21
CA TRP A 11 2.42 -4.22 3.31
C TRP A 11 2.97 -4.73 4.64
N GLY A 12 2.81 -6.03 4.92
CA GLY A 12 3.46 -6.65 6.09
C GLY A 12 2.77 -7.92 6.54
N ASN A 13 3.39 -8.63 7.49
CA ASN A 13 2.92 -9.92 7.98
C ASN A 13 1.53 -9.84 8.61
N PHE A 14 1.25 -8.77 9.37
CA PHE A 14 -0.05 -8.56 10.02
C PHE A 14 -1.19 -8.57 8.99
N PHE A 15 -1.01 -7.80 7.92
CA PHE A 15 -1.99 -7.66 6.86
C PHE A 15 -2.09 -8.92 5.98
N ASN A 16 -0.95 -9.48 5.55
CA ASN A 16 -0.90 -10.57 4.58
C ASN A 16 -1.21 -11.96 5.16
N HIS A 17 -0.94 -12.18 6.46
CA HIS A 17 -0.95 -13.52 7.05
C HIS A 17 -1.76 -13.63 8.33
N GLU A 18 -1.83 -12.59 9.16
CA GLU A 18 -2.41 -12.69 10.50
C GLU A 18 -3.89 -12.27 10.54
N SER A 19 -4.24 -11.16 9.88
CA SER A 19 -5.61 -10.63 9.87
C SER A 19 -6.52 -11.33 8.85
N GLY A 20 -5.94 -11.90 7.79
CA GLY A 20 -6.66 -12.37 6.61
C GLY A 20 -7.38 -11.25 5.85
N PHE A 21 -7.08 -9.99 6.18
CA PHE A 21 -7.72 -8.83 5.57
C PHE A 21 -7.26 -8.66 4.12
N ASP A 22 -6.07 -9.15 3.75
CA ASP A 22 -5.57 -9.24 2.37
C ASP A 22 -6.51 -9.96 1.39
N ARG A 23 -7.38 -10.85 1.90
CA ARG A 23 -8.36 -11.61 1.11
C ARG A 23 -9.80 -11.19 1.36
N HIS A 24 -10.02 -10.10 2.10
CA HIS A 24 -11.36 -9.65 2.44
C HIS A 24 -12.11 -9.19 1.18
N PRO A 25 -13.30 -9.75 0.85
CA PRO A 25 -13.97 -9.50 -0.43
C PRO A 25 -14.35 -8.03 -0.67
N GLY A 26 -14.39 -7.21 0.38
CA GLY A 26 -14.58 -5.76 0.28
C GLY A 26 -13.51 -5.03 -0.55
N TRP A 27 -12.33 -5.63 -0.74
CA TRP A 27 -11.30 -5.10 -1.66
C TRP A 27 -11.74 -5.09 -3.12
N LEU A 28 -12.62 -6.02 -3.51
CA LEU A 28 -13.14 -6.14 -4.86
C LEU A 28 -14.44 -5.36 -5.08
N ASP A 29 -14.86 -4.54 -4.11
CA ASP A 29 -16.00 -3.66 -4.27
C ASP A 29 -15.73 -2.68 -5.43
N PRO A 30 -16.61 -2.59 -6.45
CA PRO A 30 -16.42 -1.68 -7.57
C PRO A 30 -16.18 -0.22 -7.17
N ALA A 31 -16.76 0.25 -6.06
CA ALA A 31 -16.54 1.61 -5.57
C ALA A 31 -15.12 1.81 -5.02
N VAL A 32 -14.50 0.76 -4.47
CA VAL A 32 -13.10 0.79 -4.03
C VAL A 32 -12.18 0.75 -5.25
N LEU A 33 -12.41 -0.17 -6.18
CA LEU A 33 -11.56 -0.33 -7.37
C LEU A 33 -11.62 0.88 -8.33
N SER A 34 -12.73 1.62 -8.34
CA SER A 34 -12.90 2.85 -9.13
C SER A 34 -12.35 4.10 -8.43
N GLY A 35 -12.09 4.04 -7.12
CA GLY A 35 -11.70 5.18 -6.31
C GLY A 35 -12.86 6.07 -5.86
N GLU A 36 -14.12 5.66 -6.11
CA GLU A 36 -15.31 6.33 -5.57
C GLU A 36 -15.35 6.25 -4.03
N ARG A 37 -14.75 5.20 -3.45
CA ARG A 37 -14.66 4.98 -2.01
C ARG A 37 -13.22 4.70 -1.57
N THR A 38 -12.71 5.54 -0.68
CA THR A 38 -11.50 5.26 0.11
C THR A 38 -11.80 4.17 1.15
N VAL A 39 -10.88 3.22 1.32
CA VAL A 39 -10.98 2.21 2.39
C VAL A 39 -10.40 2.80 3.67
N PHE A 40 -11.16 2.66 4.76
CA PHE A 40 -10.74 2.89 6.14
C PHE A 40 -11.16 1.65 6.93
N ASP A 41 -10.20 0.93 7.50
CA ASP A 41 -10.46 -0.31 8.23
C ASP A 41 -9.54 -0.39 9.45
N GLU A 42 -10.05 -0.81 10.61
CA GLU A 42 -9.29 -0.87 11.86
C GLU A 42 -8.08 -1.80 11.76
N ASN A 43 -8.10 -2.79 10.87
CA ASN A 43 -6.96 -3.66 10.59
C ASN A 43 -5.79 -2.92 9.88
N LEU A 44 -5.99 -1.67 9.47
CA LEU A 44 -4.98 -0.80 8.87
C LEU A 44 -4.54 0.33 9.82
N THR A 45 -4.84 0.21 11.12
CA THR A 45 -4.44 1.19 12.14
C THR A 45 -2.97 0.99 12.50
N ILE A 46 -2.11 1.73 11.80
CA ILE A 46 -0.66 1.81 12.05
C ILE A 46 -0.29 3.15 12.68
N LEU A 47 -1.14 4.16 12.50
CA LEU A 47 -0.95 5.51 13.02
C LEU A 47 -1.82 5.73 14.25
N ASP A 48 -1.35 6.58 15.17
CA ASP A 48 -2.12 7.02 16.33
C ASP A 48 -3.41 7.77 15.96
N ASN A 49 -3.46 8.37 14.76
CA ASN A 49 -4.60 9.13 14.27
C ASN A 49 -5.64 8.29 13.50
N GLY A 50 -5.43 6.97 13.40
CA GLY A 50 -6.38 6.03 12.81
C GLY A 50 -5.80 5.21 11.66
N PRO A 51 -6.68 4.56 10.87
CA PRO A 51 -6.24 3.67 9.81
C PRO A 51 -5.69 4.41 8.59
N LEU A 52 -4.73 3.79 7.91
CA LEU A 52 -4.20 4.30 6.65
C LEU A 52 -5.33 4.49 5.63
N PRO A 53 -5.45 5.68 4.99
CA PRO A 53 -6.38 5.87 3.90
C PRO A 53 -5.84 5.16 2.66
N VAL A 54 -6.69 4.40 1.96
CA VAL A 54 -6.25 3.56 0.83
C VAL A 54 -6.74 4.06 -0.53
N ASP A 55 -5.83 4.14 -1.50
CA ASP A 55 -6.10 4.31 -2.93
C ASP A 55 -6.38 2.94 -3.58
N GLY A 56 -7.64 2.49 -3.51
CA GLY A 56 -8.08 1.22 -4.10
C GLY A 56 -7.66 1.00 -5.57
N PRO A 57 -7.81 1.99 -6.47
CA PRO A 57 -7.36 1.90 -7.87
C PRO A 57 -5.87 1.61 -8.07
N GLY A 58 -5.02 2.05 -7.13
CA GLY A 58 -3.56 1.94 -7.20
C GLY A 58 -2.97 0.86 -6.31
N THR A 59 -3.74 0.29 -5.40
CA THR A 59 -3.40 -0.92 -4.62
C THR A 59 -3.10 -2.08 -5.55
N LEU A 60 -2.08 -2.86 -5.22
CA LEU A 60 -1.59 -3.98 -6.01
C LEU A 60 -2.10 -5.30 -5.44
N PHE A 61 -2.59 -6.15 -6.33
CA PHE A 61 -3.13 -7.46 -6.03
C PHE A 61 -2.25 -8.52 -6.67
N GLU A 62 -2.04 -9.63 -5.96
CA GLU A 62 -1.64 -10.89 -6.58
C GLU A 62 -2.90 -11.60 -7.08
N VAL A 63 -2.92 -11.97 -8.35
CA VAL A 63 -4.00 -12.75 -8.99
C VAL A 63 -3.34 -13.89 -9.76
N GLY A 64 -3.37 -15.09 -9.19
CA GLY A 64 -2.53 -16.18 -9.70
C GLY A 64 -1.04 -15.83 -9.58
N ASP A 65 -0.31 -15.85 -10.71
CA ASP A 65 1.12 -15.51 -10.77
C ASP A 65 1.37 -14.06 -11.25
N GLU A 66 0.32 -13.24 -11.36
CA GLU A 66 0.39 -11.87 -11.86
C GLU A 66 0.14 -10.85 -10.75
N GLN A 67 0.89 -9.74 -10.79
CA GLN A 67 0.58 -8.56 -9.99
C GLN A 67 -0.22 -7.56 -10.83
N VAL A 68 -1.36 -7.10 -10.30
CA VAL A 68 -2.35 -6.29 -11.02
C VAL A 68 -2.81 -5.12 -10.17
N ALA A 69 -2.94 -3.92 -10.76
CA ALA A 69 -3.50 -2.77 -10.03
C ALA A 69 -5.02 -2.90 -9.87
N GLY A 70 -5.56 -2.42 -8.75
CA GLY A 70 -6.98 -2.55 -8.42
C GLY A 70 -7.92 -2.03 -9.51
N ARG A 71 -7.58 -0.91 -10.17
CA ARG A 71 -8.38 -0.37 -11.28
C ARG A 71 -8.63 -1.38 -12.41
N GLU A 72 -7.67 -2.28 -12.65
CA GLU A 72 -7.71 -3.28 -13.73
C GLU A 72 -8.54 -4.51 -13.34
N LEU A 73 -8.91 -4.64 -12.06
CA LEU A 73 -9.80 -5.70 -11.59
C LEU A 73 -11.28 -5.36 -11.75
N THR A 74 -11.62 -4.11 -12.10
CA THR A 74 -13.01 -3.67 -12.25
C THR A 74 -13.73 -4.50 -13.33
N GLY A 75 -14.74 -5.27 -12.93
CA GLY A 75 -15.51 -6.14 -13.83
C GLY A 75 -14.80 -7.42 -14.26
N ARG A 76 -13.61 -7.72 -13.71
CA ARG A 76 -12.91 -9.00 -13.91
C ARG A 76 -13.61 -10.09 -13.10
N ASP A 77 -13.84 -11.24 -13.73
CA ASP A 77 -14.30 -12.43 -13.02
C ASP A 77 -13.09 -13.12 -12.36
N LEU A 78 -13.09 -13.16 -11.04
CA LEU A 78 -12.05 -13.78 -10.21
C LEU A 78 -12.50 -15.13 -9.62
N GLY A 79 -13.68 -15.64 -9.97
CA GLY A 79 -14.31 -16.81 -9.35
C GLY A 79 -13.54 -18.14 -9.45
N GLY A 80 -12.45 -18.18 -10.23
CA GLY A 80 -11.57 -19.35 -10.37
C GLY A 80 -10.09 -19.11 -10.02
N ALA A 81 -9.69 -17.88 -9.69
CA ALA A 81 -8.32 -17.52 -9.36
C ALA A 81 -8.18 -17.18 -7.88
N GLY A 82 -7.13 -17.68 -7.23
CA GLY A 82 -6.72 -17.17 -5.93
C GLY A 82 -6.28 -15.72 -6.09
N TRP A 83 -6.74 -14.84 -5.20
CA TRP A 83 -6.33 -13.45 -5.16
C TRP A 83 -6.06 -13.00 -3.72
N SER A 84 -5.18 -12.03 -3.57
CA SER A 84 -4.91 -11.31 -2.33
C SER A 84 -4.36 -9.92 -2.65
N VAL A 85 -4.53 -8.97 -1.75
CA VAL A 85 -3.78 -7.72 -1.80
C VAL A 85 -2.32 -8.02 -1.47
N ALA A 86 -1.41 -7.51 -2.29
CA ALA A 86 0.03 -7.68 -2.11
C ALA A 86 0.65 -6.44 -1.47
N HIS A 87 0.27 -5.26 -1.98
CA HIS A 87 0.76 -3.97 -1.51
C HIS A 87 -0.37 -2.94 -1.57
N ILE A 88 -0.70 -2.38 -0.42
CA ILE A 88 -1.69 -1.30 -0.28
C ILE A 88 -1.06 -0.02 -0.80
N ARG A 89 -1.75 0.71 -1.67
CA ARG A 89 -1.34 2.08 -1.98
C ARG A 89 -2.01 3.06 -1.03
N VAL A 90 -1.22 3.84 -0.30
CA VAL A 90 -1.74 4.87 0.59
C VAL A 90 -2.26 6.05 -0.25
N ALA A 91 -3.46 6.53 0.08
CA ALA A 91 -4.06 7.68 -0.56
C ALA A 91 -3.29 8.95 -0.17
N THR A 92 -2.47 9.42 -1.08
CA THR A 92 -1.70 10.68 -0.99
C THR A 92 -2.06 11.59 -2.15
N ASP A 93 -1.72 12.87 -2.06
CA ASP A 93 -1.89 13.83 -3.18
C ASP A 93 -0.87 13.64 -4.33
N GLY A 94 0.01 12.64 -4.21
CA GLY A 94 1.04 12.31 -5.19
C GLY A 94 2.30 13.15 -5.08
N THR A 95 2.41 14.02 -4.08
CA THR A 95 3.63 14.78 -3.79
C THR A 95 4.54 14.02 -2.83
N LEU A 96 5.84 14.34 -2.89
CA LEU A 96 6.82 13.85 -1.91
C LEU A 96 6.48 14.33 -0.50
N GLU A 97 6.01 15.58 -0.37
CA GLU A 97 5.71 16.20 0.93
C GLU A 97 4.57 15.48 1.65
N ASP A 98 3.47 15.17 0.98
CA ASP A 98 2.35 14.47 1.60
C ASP A 98 2.70 13.01 1.96
N ALA A 99 3.50 12.34 1.13
CA ALA A 99 3.99 11.01 1.45
C ALA A 99 4.90 11.02 2.71
N LEU A 100 5.84 11.97 2.78
CA LEU A 100 6.73 12.11 3.94
C LEU A 100 6.00 12.56 5.21
N ARG A 101 4.92 13.34 5.08
CA ARG A 101 4.06 13.71 6.21
C ARG A 101 3.47 12.48 6.88
N ILE A 102 2.99 11.50 6.10
CA ILE A 102 2.41 10.25 6.64
C ILE A 102 3.48 9.40 7.31
N THR A 103 4.66 9.26 6.69
CA THR A 103 5.73 8.41 7.25
C THR A 103 6.43 9.04 8.45
N GLY A 104 6.49 10.38 8.52
CA GLY A 104 7.00 11.09 9.70
C GLY A 104 6.21 10.77 10.97
N GLU A 105 4.89 10.60 10.85
CA GLU A 105 4.04 10.15 11.98
C GLU A 105 4.39 8.72 12.43
N LEU A 106 4.77 7.83 11.51
CA LEU A 106 5.22 6.46 11.83
C LEU A 106 6.60 6.45 12.48
N GLU A 107 7.53 7.28 12.02
CA GLU A 107 8.85 7.40 12.64
C GLU A 107 8.76 7.95 14.07
N GLU A 108 7.81 8.84 14.34
CA GLU A 108 7.58 9.41 15.69
C GLU A 108 7.11 8.37 16.71
N THR A 109 6.42 7.29 16.29
CA THR A 109 6.05 6.19 17.20
C THR A 109 7.26 5.35 17.61
N GLY A 110 8.35 5.39 16.84
CA GLY A 110 9.59 4.66 17.07
C GLY A 110 9.51 3.17 16.75
N GLU A 111 8.45 2.73 16.07
CA GLU A 111 8.24 1.32 15.72
C GLU A 111 8.75 0.97 14.31
N ILE A 112 9.14 1.97 13.50
CA ILE A 112 9.61 1.78 12.12
C ILE A 112 10.93 2.51 11.86
N PHE A 113 11.80 1.94 11.03
CA PHE A 113 13.12 2.49 10.68
C PHE A 113 13.20 2.83 9.20
N ALA A 114 13.64 4.05 8.87
CA ALA A 114 13.83 4.48 7.49
C ALA A 114 15.18 4.03 6.91
N ASP A 115 15.16 3.52 5.68
CA ASP A 115 16.32 3.40 4.80
C ASP A 115 16.17 4.42 3.66
N GLU A 116 16.93 5.52 3.75
CA GLU A 116 16.95 6.60 2.76
C GLU A 116 17.73 6.25 1.48
N ALA A 117 18.47 5.15 1.46
CA ALA A 117 19.27 4.72 0.32
C ALA A 117 19.10 3.22 0.01
N PRO A 118 17.86 2.77 -0.22
CA PRO A 118 17.56 1.35 -0.35
C PRO A 118 18.22 0.76 -1.59
N GLU A 119 18.97 -0.32 -1.40
CA GLU A 119 19.68 -1.01 -2.49
C GLU A 119 18.72 -1.80 -3.40
N ARG A 120 17.49 -2.05 -2.94
CA ARG A 120 16.49 -2.87 -3.63
C ARG A 120 15.15 -2.15 -3.68
N ASN A 121 14.45 -2.32 -4.80
CA ASN A 121 13.06 -1.88 -4.94
C ASN A 121 12.13 -3.09 -4.69
N PRO A 122 11.39 -3.14 -3.56
CA PRO A 122 10.50 -4.26 -3.24
C PRO A 122 9.32 -4.40 -4.20
N LEU A 123 8.89 -3.29 -4.83
CA LEU A 123 7.75 -3.30 -5.75
C LEU A 123 8.13 -3.66 -7.19
N GLY A 124 9.42 -3.58 -7.55
CA GLY A 124 9.89 -3.93 -8.89
C GLY A 124 9.50 -2.95 -10.02
N PHE A 125 8.88 -1.81 -9.70
CA PHE A 125 8.59 -0.72 -10.64
C PHE A 125 8.86 0.66 -10.03
N GLY A 126 9.02 1.65 -10.91
CA GLY A 126 9.38 3.02 -10.53
C GLY A 126 10.78 3.14 -9.91
N GLU A 127 11.12 4.35 -9.49
CA GLU A 127 12.37 4.66 -8.79
C GLU A 127 12.10 4.63 -7.28
N ILE A 128 12.78 3.73 -6.55
CA ILE A 128 12.68 3.68 -5.09
C ILE A 128 13.36 4.91 -4.48
N VAL A 129 12.67 5.57 -3.57
CA VAL A 129 13.14 6.78 -2.88
C VAL A 129 13.58 6.43 -1.46
N THR A 130 12.72 5.74 -0.72
CA THR A 130 12.93 5.40 0.70
C THR A 130 12.07 4.19 1.04
N THR A 131 12.54 3.35 1.96
CA THR A 131 11.73 2.32 2.62
C THR A 131 11.65 2.57 4.12
N TRP A 132 10.58 2.07 4.74
CA TRP A 132 10.45 2.00 6.18
C TRP A 132 10.13 0.57 6.56
N GLU A 133 10.83 0.00 7.53
CA GLU A 133 10.65 -1.39 7.96
C GLU A 133 10.53 -1.44 9.47
N ASP A 134 9.63 -2.26 10.00
CA ASP A 134 9.63 -2.58 11.42
C ASP A 134 10.44 -3.84 11.72
N ASP A 135 11.01 -3.91 12.93
CA ASP A 135 11.89 -5.02 13.37
C ASP A 135 11.20 -6.40 13.39
N HIS A 136 9.87 -6.44 13.27
CA HIS A 136 9.03 -7.62 13.31
C HIS A 136 8.41 -7.98 11.95
N GLY A 137 8.66 -7.18 10.91
CA GLY A 137 8.05 -7.27 9.58
C GLY A 137 6.53 -7.20 9.60
N GLN A 138 5.92 -6.53 10.59
CA GLN A 138 4.47 -6.42 10.70
C GLN A 138 3.91 -5.42 9.68
N TRP A 139 4.69 -4.41 9.37
CA TRP A 139 4.45 -3.27 8.50
C TRP A 139 5.77 -2.79 7.89
N ASP A 140 5.78 -2.78 6.57
CA ASP A 140 6.82 -2.16 5.76
C ASP A 140 6.15 -1.15 4.82
N LEU A 141 6.88 -0.09 4.47
CA LEU A 141 6.47 0.90 3.49
C LEU A 141 7.57 1.16 2.46
N ALA A 142 7.16 1.51 1.25
CA ALA A 142 8.05 1.98 0.19
C ALA A 142 7.48 3.23 -0.46
N LEU A 143 8.31 4.26 -0.57
CA LEU A 143 8.03 5.45 -1.35
C LEU A 143 8.68 5.32 -2.73
N ILE A 144 7.86 5.34 -3.77
CA ILE A 144 8.27 5.22 -5.16
C ILE A 144 7.99 6.53 -5.89
N ARG A 145 8.92 6.93 -6.75
CA ARG A 145 8.68 7.91 -7.79
C ARG A 145 8.27 7.21 -9.08
N LEU A 146 7.09 7.58 -9.60
CA LEU A 146 6.44 7.00 -10.79
C LEU A 146 6.88 7.69 -12.10
#